data_AF-A0A3B7AB45-F1
#
_entry.id   AF-A0A3B7AB45-F1
#
_cell.length_a   1.000
_cell.length_b   1.000
_cell.length_c   1.000
_cell.angle_alpha   90.00
_cell.angle_beta   90.00
_cell.angle_gamma   90.00
#
_symmetry.space_group_name_H-M   'P 1'
#
loop_
_entity.id
_entity.type
_entity.pdbx_description
1 polymer ?
#
loop_
_entity_poly.entity_id
_entity_poly.type
_entity_poly.pdbx_seq_one_letter_code
_entity_poly.pdbx_strand_id
1 'polypeptide(L)'
;MFITLAVGTLLVILFGAFLAYRKRYRGLALGLSLGVLTILIGLWAIFQSRSSTAAIGILFLPFYAIFSGGMAWLYRNLMQAEHKLLRGLGWPCLALALAVPGGLVYSGFETIALNRSRDAQHQANLAEIERNRQSIKASLASNPGRETEVIENLIGEHLGQRTFILPLLESRFVTPASVDRLANSDDLGIALSALRHPACPSATLARIYRMHSYPDYFFQAIASHPNTPPDILVDLYRRPVTIMGLDRSFARNPATPRDILLEIATATKESFVVQQLLQNPKFDCTLLAPIEAALQRTERPTDSYSLSRLAELRGGPCGIRTH
;
A
#
# COMPACT_ATOMS: atom_id res chain seq x y z
N MET A 1 27.93 -19.47 16.93
CA MET A 1 27.64 -18.49 15.85
C MET A 1 28.56 -17.27 15.90
N PHE A 2 28.79 -16.64 17.06
CA PHE A 2 29.75 -15.51 17.18
C PHE A 2 31.22 -15.89 16.93
N ILE A 3 31.67 -17.06 17.41
CA ILE A 3 33.07 -17.52 17.23
C ILE A 3 33.37 -17.82 15.76
N THR A 4 32.46 -18.45 15.03
CA THR A 4 32.62 -18.74 13.60
C THR A 4 32.61 -17.46 12.75
N LEU A 5 31.80 -16.47 13.13
CA LEU A 5 31.77 -15.17 12.45
C LEU A 5 33.06 -14.36 12.70
N ALA A 6 33.59 -14.39 13.93
CA ALA A 6 34.83 -13.72 14.32
C ALA A 6 36.08 -14.36 13.71
N VAL A 7 36.12 -15.71 13.63
CA VAL A 7 37.21 -16.43 12.95
C VAL A 7 37.16 -16.19 11.44
N GLY A 8 35.95 -16.17 10.85
CA GLY A 8 35.76 -15.84 9.43
C GLY A 8 36.22 -14.42 9.08
N THR A 9 35.85 -13.41 9.89
CA THR A 9 36.29 -12.03 9.65
C THR A 9 37.79 -11.86 9.86
N LEU A 10 38.38 -12.51 10.87
CA LEU A 10 39.83 -12.49 11.09
C LEU A 10 40.59 -13.11 9.90
N LEU A 11 40.12 -14.23 9.35
CA LEU A 11 40.72 -14.88 8.19
C LEU A 11 40.64 -14.01 6.92
N VAL A 12 39.52 -13.32 6.70
CA VAL A 12 39.38 -12.37 5.58
C VAL A 12 40.32 -11.17 5.72
N ILE A 13 40.47 -10.63 6.94
CA ILE A 13 41.40 -9.53 7.22
C ILE A 13 42.85 -9.98 7.02
N LEU A 14 43.24 -11.15 7.54
CA LEU A 14 44.57 -11.71 7.39
C LEU A 14 44.90 -12.05 5.93
N PHE A 15 43.94 -12.58 5.18
CA PHE A 15 44.09 -12.86 3.75
C PHE A 15 44.20 -11.58 2.92
N GLY A 16 43.40 -10.56 3.23
CA GLY A 16 43.53 -9.23 2.62
C GLY A 16 44.88 -8.58 2.90
N ALA A 17 45.37 -8.66 4.14
CA ALA A 17 46.68 -8.17 4.55
C ALA A 17 47.82 -8.93 3.85
N PHE A 18 47.70 -10.26 3.72
CA PHE A 18 48.64 -11.11 3.00
C PHE A 18 48.73 -10.76 1.50
N LEU A 19 47.58 -10.54 0.84
CA LEU A 19 47.52 -10.10 -0.55
C LEU A 19 48.09 -8.68 -0.74
N ALA A 20 47.88 -7.78 0.23
CA ALA A 20 48.44 -6.43 0.17
C ALA A 20 49.97 -6.40 0.42
N TYR A 21 50.49 -7.31 1.25
CA TYR A 21 51.91 -7.40 1.59
C TYR A 21 52.76 -7.86 0.40
N ARG A 22 52.31 -8.87 -0.36
CA ARG A 22 53.03 -9.33 -1.57
C ARG A 22 52.83 -8.35 -2.71
N LYS A 23 53.93 -7.74 -3.20
CA LYS A 23 53.93 -6.79 -4.34
C LYS A 23 53.10 -7.26 -5.55
N ARG A 24 53.09 -8.57 -5.83
CA ARG A 24 52.35 -9.22 -6.93
C ARG A 24 50.81 -9.15 -6.79
N TYR A 25 50.26 -9.09 -5.58
CA TYR A 25 48.82 -9.17 -5.33
C TYR A 25 48.16 -7.85 -4.91
N ARG A 26 48.93 -6.76 -4.87
CA ARG A 26 48.44 -5.42 -4.49
C ARG A 26 47.29 -4.93 -5.37
N GLY A 27 47.30 -5.25 -6.67
CA GLY A 27 46.18 -4.93 -7.56
C GLY A 27 44.92 -5.69 -7.20
N LEU A 28 45.05 -6.99 -6.90
CA LEU A 28 43.91 -7.85 -6.57
C LEU A 28 43.28 -7.45 -5.23
N ALA A 29 44.12 -7.10 -4.24
CA ALA A 29 43.66 -6.56 -2.96
C ALA A 29 42.85 -5.25 -3.15
N LEU A 30 43.32 -4.34 -4.02
CA LEU A 30 42.64 -3.07 -4.30
C LEU A 30 41.31 -3.27 -5.07
N GLY A 31 41.27 -4.22 -6.00
CA GLY A 31 40.03 -4.59 -6.70
C GLY A 31 38.98 -5.19 -5.76
N LEU A 32 39.39 -6.13 -4.91
CA LEU A 32 38.50 -6.74 -3.92
C LEU A 32 37.98 -5.73 -2.90
N SER A 33 38.85 -4.85 -2.39
CA SER A 33 38.42 -3.83 -1.41
C SER A 33 37.41 -2.86 -2.01
N LEU A 34 37.62 -2.41 -3.25
CA LEU A 34 36.68 -1.50 -3.92
C LEU A 34 35.37 -2.21 -4.29
N GLY A 35 35.44 -3.49 -4.69
CA GLY A 35 34.26 -4.32 -4.90
C GLY A 35 33.40 -4.44 -3.63
N VAL A 36 34.01 -4.76 -2.49
CA VAL A 36 33.31 -4.84 -1.19
C VAL A 36 32.75 -3.47 -0.79
N LEU A 37 33.51 -2.39 -0.95
CA LEU A 37 33.04 -1.03 -0.66
C LEU A 37 31.81 -0.68 -1.53
N THR A 38 31.83 -1.05 -2.80
CA THR A 38 30.71 -0.83 -3.74
C THR A 38 29.48 -1.60 -3.29
N ILE A 39 29.63 -2.84 -2.80
CA ILE A 39 28.52 -3.61 -2.22
C ILE A 39 27.94 -2.91 -0.98
N LEU A 40 28.78 -2.49 -0.03
CA LEU A 40 28.31 -1.84 1.19
C LEU A 40 27.57 -0.53 0.91
N ILE A 41 28.12 0.31 0.04
CA ILE A 41 27.50 1.57 -0.39
C ILE A 41 26.21 1.29 -1.15
N GLY A 42 26.19 0.32 -2.06
CA GLY A 42 25.01 -0.01 -2.85
C GLY A 42 23.88 -0.58 -1.99
N LEU A 43 24.20 -1.45 -1.02
CA LEU A 43 23.21 -1.90 -0.03
C LEU A 43 22.65 -0.70 0.74
N TRP A 44 23.50 0.17 1.28
CA TRP A 44 23.07 1.38 1.98
C TRP A 44 22.13 2.24 1.12
N ALA A 45 22.49 2.49 -0.14
CA ALA A 45 21.68 3.30 -1.06
C ALA A 45 20.33 2.65 -1.39
N ILE A 46 20.31 1.34 -1.64
CA ILE A 46 19.07 0.58 -1.92
C ILE A 46 18.12 0.63 -0.72
N PHE A 47 18.66 0.46 0.50
CA PHE A 47 17.85 0.49 1.73
C PHE A 47 17.28 1.88 2.08
N GLN A 48 17.73 2.97 1.43
CA GLN A 48 17.07 4.27 1.57
C GLN A 48 15.76 4.37 0.78
N SER A 49 15.55 3.49 -0.21
CA SER A 49 14.35 3.49 -1.04
C SER A 49 13.18 2.85 -0.31
N ARG A 50 12.01 3.51 -0.36
CA ARG A 50 10.74 2.98 0.15
C ARG A 50 9.98 2.14 -0.88
N SER A 51 10.53 1.99 -2.08
CA SER A 51 9.87 1.21 -3.14
C SER A 51 9.98 -0.28 -2.86
N SER A 52 8.89 -1.02 -3.04
CA SER A 52 8.89 -2.49 -3.07
C SER A 52 9.77 -3.05 -4.20
N THR A 53 10.04 -2.26 -5.24
CA THR A 53 10.95 -2.64 -6.33
C THR A 53 12.42 -2.40 -6.02
N ALA A 54 12.77 -1.77 -4.89
CA ALA A 54 14.16 -1.51 -4.51
C ALA A 54 15.00 -2.80 -4.40
N ALA A 55 14.37 -3.92 -4.04
CA ALA A 55 14.99 -5.23 -3.99
C ALA A 55 15.58 -5.70 -5.34
N ILE A 56 15.07 -5.20 -6.48
CA ILE A 56 15.64 -5.47 -7.80
C ILE A 56 17.09 -4.96 -7.87
N GLY A 57 17.42 -3.86 -7.19
CA GLY A 57 18.78 -3.32 -7.14
C GLY A 57 19.79 -4.29 -6.51
N ILE A 58 19.35 -5.16 -5.59
CA ILE A 58 20.22 -6.16 -4.95
C ILE A 58 20.70 -7.19 -5.97
N LEU A 59 19.87 -7.52 -6.97
CA LEU A 59 20.22 -8.44 -8.04
C LEU A 59 21.37 -7.93 -8.91
N PHE A 60 21.43 -6.61 -9.16
CA PHE A 60 22.45 -5.98 -10.00
C PHE A 60 23.72 -5.58 -9.24
N LEU A 61 23.66 -5.52 -7.90
CA LEU A 61 24.77 -5.10 -7.05
C LEU A 61 26.08 -5.88 -7.25
N PRO A 62 26.08 -7.22 -7.43
CA PRO A 62 27.29 -7.96 -7.73
C PRO A 62 27.97 -7.52 -9.04
N PHE A 63 27.21 -7.13 -10.06
CA PHE A 63 27.76 -6.66 -11.33
C PHE A 63 28.46 -5.32 -11.18
N TYR A 64 27.87 -4.38 -10.42
CA TYR A 64 28.52 -3.11 -10.08
C TYR A 64 29.81 -3.31 -9.29
N ALA A 65 29.81 -4.25 -8.34
CA ALA A 65 30.98 -4.58 -7.54
C ALA A 65 32.11 -5.21 -8.37
N ILE A 66 31.77 -6.15 -9.26
CA ILE A 66 32.74 -6.78 -10.18
C ILE A 66 33.31 -5.74 -11.14
N PHE A 67 32.47 -4.87 -11.71
CA PHE A 67 32.93 -3.82 -12.62
C PHE A 67 33.86 -2.82 -11.93
N SER A 68 33.43 -2.28 -10.78
CA SER A 68 34.21 -1.35 -9.96
C SER A 68 35.55 -1.95 -9.52
N GLY A 69 35.51 -3.15 -8.94
CA GLY A 69 36.71 -3.86 -8.50
C GLY A 69 37.63 -4.28 -9.65
N GLY A 70 37.07 -4.70 -10.79
CA GLY A 70 37.81 -5.06 -11.99
C GLY A 70 38.55 -3.87 -12.61
N MET A 71 37.91 -2.71 -12.68
CA MET A 71 38.53 -1.47 -13.17
C MET A 71 39.64 -0.98 -12.23
N ALA A 72 39.45 -1.14 -10.92
CA ALA A 72 40.46 -0.80 -9.92
C ALA A 72 41.69 -1.73 -9.99
N TRP A 73 41.45 -3.03 -10.20
CA TRP A 73 42.51 -4.01 -10.47
C TRP A 73 43.28 -3.66 -11.75
N LEU A 74 42.57 -3.35 -12.84
CA LEU A 74 43.14 -2.96 -14.12
C LEU A 74 44.00 -1.69 -14.01
N TYR A 75 43.51 -0.67 -13.29
CA TYR A 75 44.29 0.54 -12.98
C TYR A 75 45.65 0.20 -12.36
N ARG A 76 45.66 -0.66 -11.34
CA ARG A 76 46.90 -0.99 -10.62
C ARG A 76 47.90 -1.77 -11.48
N ASN A 77 47.40 -2.58 -12.42
CA ASN A 77 48.23 -3.32 -13.37
C ASN A 77 48.79 -2.39 -14.46
N LEU A 78 47.97 -1.50 -15.01
CA LEU A 78 48.38 -0.52 -16.02
C LEU A 78 49.41 0.47 -15.49
N MET A 79 49.32 0.87 -14.22
CA MET A 79 50.31 1.74 -13.59
C MET A 79 51.69 1.08 -13.40
N GLN A 80 51.78 -0.25 -13.47
CA GLN A 80 53.04 -0.99 -13.41
C GLN A 80 53.63 -1.29 -14.79
N ALA A 81 52.92 -0.95 -15.89
CA ALA A 81 53.40 -1.19 -17.25
C ALA A 81 54.64 -0.35 -17.59
N GLU A 82 55.50 -0.84 -18.47
CA GLU A 82 56.71 -0.12 -18.91
C GLU A 82 56.37 1.05 -19.85
N HIS A 83 55.35 0.88 -20.70
CA HIS A 83 54.94 1.91 -21.66
C HIS A 83 54.15 3.05 -21.00
N LYS A 84 54.57 4.29 -21.27
CA LYS A 84 53.91 5.52 -20.78
C LYS A 84 52.44 5.64 -21.20
N LEU A 85 52.09 5.19 -22.40
CA LEU A 85 50.71 5.20 -22.91
C LEU A 85 49.78 4.30 -22.08
N LEU A 86 50.24 3.10 -21.71
CA LEU A 86 49.47 2.17 -20.88
C LEU A 86 49.27 2.72 -19.46
N ARG A 87 50.26 3.42 -18.90
CA ARG A 87 50.09 4.14 -17.62
C ARG A 87 49.02 5.23 -17.73
N GLY A 88 48.99 5.95 -18.85
CA GLY A 88 47.96 6.95 -19.13
C GLY A 88 46.54 6.37 -19.09
N LEU A 89 46.33 5.18 -19.63
CA LEU A 89 45.05 4.46 -19.61
C LEU A 89 44.62 3.98 -18.21
N GLY A 90 45.53 3.97 -17.23
CA GLY A 90 45.17 3.62 -15.86
C GLY A 90 44.22 4.66 -15.22
N TRP A 91 44.47 5.95 -15.43
CA TRP A 91 43.65 7.02 -14.84
C TRP A 91 42.15 6.96 -15.18
N PRO A 92 41.73 6.75 -16.45
CA PRO A 92 40.31 6.56 -16.75
C PRO A 92 39.73 5.28 -16.13
N CYS A 93 40.53 4.21 -15.99
CA CYS A 93 40.08 3.01 -15.27
C CYS A 93 39.80 3.31 -13.79
N LEU A 94 40.66 4.10 -13.13
CA LEU A 94 40.42 4.54 -11.76
C LEU A 94 39.17 5.43 -11.66
N ALA A 95 38.97 6.33 -12.61
CA ALA A 95 37.79 7.18 -12.66
C ALA A 95 36.51 6.35 -12.79
N LEU A 96 36.48 5.35 -13.70
CA LEU A 96 35.35 4.43 -13.85
C LEU A 96 35.12 3.58 -12.59
N ALA A 97 36.20 3.12 -11.96
CA ALA A 97 36.14 2.36 -10.72
C ALA A 97 35.48 3.16 -9.57
N LEU A 98 35.79 4.45 -9.46
CA LEU A 98 35.22 5.34 -8.42
C LEU A 98 33.85 5.91 -8.79
N ALA A 99 33.54 6.05 -10.08
CA ALA A 99 32.28 6.59 -10.56
C ALA A 99 31.08 5.75 -10.10
N VAL A 100 31.22 4.42 -10.06
CA VAL A 100 30.15 3.51 -9.64
C VAL A 100 29.75 3.71 -8.17
N PRO A 101 30.66 3.55 -7.17
CA PRO A 101 30.31 3.83 -5.78
C PRO A 101 29.94 5.30 -5.56
N GLY A 102 30.57 6.25 -6.26
CA GLY A 102 30.20 7.67 -6.19
C GLY A 102 28.76 7.95 -6.63
N GLY A 103 28.33 7.35 -7.73
CA GLY A 103 26.96 7.43 -8.23
C GLY A 103 25.94 6.81 -7.27
N LEU A 104 26.28 5.66 -6.67
CA LEU A 104 25.43 5.04 -5.64
C LEU A 104 25.27 5.93 -4.41
N VAL A 105 26.36 6.56 -3.93
CA VAL A 105 26.28 7.54 -2.83
C VAL A 105 25.36 8.70 -3.18
N TYR A 106 25.54 9.29 -4.36
CA TYR A 106 24.71 10.40 -4.84
C TYR A 106 23.22 10.03 -4.87
N SER A 107 22.89 8.87 -5.47
CA SER A 107 21.50 8.38 -5.54
C SER A 107 20.89 8.13 -4.16
N GLY A 108 21.68 7.67 -3.19
CA GLY A 108 21.23 7.46 -1.82
C GLY A 108 20.86 8.77 -1.14
N PHE A 109 21.71 9.80 -1.26
CA PHE A 109 21.43 11.13 -0.73
C PHE A 109 20.25 11.81 -1.43
N GLU A 110 20.14 11.68 -2.75
CA GLU A 110 19.00 12.20 -3.52
C GLU A 110 17.69 11.56 -3.03
N THR A 111 17.68 10.24 -2.85
CA THR A 111 16.52 9.49 -2.32
C THR A 111 16.15 9.96 -0.91
N ILE A 112 17.12 10.14 -0.02
CA ILE A 112 16.88 10.67 1.34
C ILE A 112 16.29 12.08 1.26
N ALA A 113 16.83 12.96 0.43
CA ALA A 113 16.35 14.34 0.29
C ALA A 113 14.91 14.38 -0.24
N LEU A 114 14.60 13.58 -1.26
CA LEU A 114 13.25 13.42 -1.82
C LEU A 114 12.26 12.85 -0.81
N ASN A 115 12.67 11.84 -0.02
CA ASN A 115 11.80 11.27 1.01
C ASN A 115 11.54 12.28 2.12
N ARG A 116 12.56 13.02 2.57
CA ARG A 116 12.40 14.07 3.58
C ARG A 116 11.47 15.19 3.12
N SER A 117 11.58 15.64 1.87
CA SER A 117 10.71 16.70 1.35
C SER A 117 9.26 16.24 1.25
N ARG A 118 9.03 15.02 0.75
CA ARG A 118 7.68 14.40 0.71
C ARG A 118 7.10 14.20 2.10
N ASP A 119 7.90 13.75 3.05
CA ASP A 119 7.47 13.56 4.45
C ASP A 119 7.11 14.90 5.09
N ALA A 120 7.93 15.94 4.88
CA ALA A 120 7.65 17.28 5.39
C ALA A 120 6.37 17.86 4.78
N GLN A 121 6.15 17.70 3.47
CA GLN A 121 4.91 18.11 2.80
C GLN A 121 3.70 17.33 3.33
N HIS A 122 3.83 16.01 3.48
CA HIS A 122 2.75 15.17 4.01
C HIS A 122 2.39 15.56 5.45
N GLN A 123 3.39 15.78 6.31
CA GLN A 123 3.18 16.24 7.67
C GLN A 123 2.55 17.63 7.74
N ALA A 124 2.98 18.56 6.88
CA ALA A 124 2.38 19.89 6.79
C ALA A 124 0.90 19.81 6.39
N ASN A 125 0.56 19.00 5.37
CA ASN A 125 -0.82 18.78 4.94
C ASN A 125 -1.68 18.16 6.06
N LEU A 126 -1.15 17.18 6.79
CA LEU A 126 -1.86 16.58 7.93
C LEU A 126 -2.09 17.58 9.07
N ALA A 127 -1.08 18.41 9.38
CA ALA A 127 -1.21 19.46 10.38
C ALA A 127 -2.23 20.53 9.96
N GLU A 128 -2.31 20.84 8.67
CA GLU A 128 -3.32 21.75 8.12
C GLU A 128 -4.73 21.15 8.20
N ILE A 129 -4.90 19.89 7.80
CA ILE A 129 -6.16 19.15 7.94
C ILE A 129 -6.64 19.13 9.40
N GLU A 130 -5.74 18.90 10.36
CA GLU A 130 -6.09 18.90 11.78
C GLU A 130 -6.47 20.30 12.29
N ARG A 131 -5.74 21.34 11.88
CA ARG A 131 -6.13 22.73 12.20
C ARG A 131 -7.50 23.09 11.62
N ASN A 132 -7.77 22.69 10.38
CA ASN A 132 -9.06 22.90 9.72
C ASN A 132 -10.17 22.13 10.45
N ARG A 133 -9.92 20.86 10.84
CA ARG A 133 -10.86 20.07 11.65
C ARG A 133 -11.23 20.77 12.96
N GLN A 134 -10.24 21.34 13.66
CA GLN A 134 -10.47 22.09 14.89
C GLN A 134 -11.26 23.38 14.65
N SER A 135 -10.92 24.11 13.57
CA SER A 135 -11.64 25.33 13.17
C SER A 135 -13.10 25.03 12.84
N ILE A 136 -13.37 24.00 12.03
CA ILE A 136 -14.73 23.54 11.70
C ILE A 136 -15.49 23.20 12.98
N LYS A 137 -14.88 22.41 13.88
CA LYS A 137 -15.51 22.05 15.16
C LYS A 137 -15.87 23.28 16.00
N ALA A 138 -14.99 24.27 16.07
CA ALA A 138 -15.25 25.53 16.78
C ALA A 138 -16.40 26.32 16.12
N SER A 139 -16.43 26.40 14.78
CA SER A 139 -17.51 27.06 14.03
C SER A 139 -18.87 26.39 14.21
N LEU A 140 -18.90 25.06 14.32
CA LEU A 140 -20.14 24.33 14.63
C LEU A 140 -20.58 24.59 16.08
N ALA A 141 -19.65 24.59 17.03
CA ALA A 141 -19.96 24.82 18.44
C ALA A 141 -20.51 26.24 18.71
N SER A 142 -20.09 27.23 17.92
CA SER A 142 -20.60 28.61 18.03
C SER A 142 -21.94 28.84 17.32
N ASN A 143 -22.43 27.89 16.51
CA ASN A 143 -23.67 28.00 15.73
C ASN A 143 -24.60 26.77 15.92
N PRO A 144 -25.04 26.49 17.16
CA PRO A 144 -25.92 25.35 17.41
C PRO A 144 -27.24 25.47 16.67
N GLY A 145 -27.70 24.38 16.06
CA GLY A 145 -28.93 24.33 15.26
C GLY A 145 -28.81 24.86 13.82
N ARG A 146 -27.66 25.43 13.43
CA ARG A 146 -27.35 25.88 12.06
C ARG A 146 -26.14 25.14 11.48
N GLU A 147 -25.78 23.99 12.03
CA GLU A 147 -24.58 23.23 11.67
C GLU A 147 -24.56 22.87 10.18
N THR A 148 -25.70 22.43 9.63
CA THR A 148 -25.84 22.11 8.22
C THR A 148 -25.56 23.34 7.35
N GLU A 149 -26.15 24.50 7.67
CA GLU A 149 -25.95 25.73 6.90
C GLU A 149 -24.49 26.19 6.95
N VAL A 150 -23.85 26.10 8.12
CA VAL A 150 -22.42 26.42 8.28
C VAL A 150 -21.56 25.50 7.43
N ILE A 151 -21.80 24.19 7.46
CA ILE A 151 -21.06 23.22 6.63
C ILE A 151 -21.25 23.49 5.15
N GLU A 152 -22.47 23.75 4.68
CA GLU A 152 -22.74 24.02 3.26
C GLU A 152 -22.01 25.29 2.78
N ASN A 153 -22.03 26.37 3.58
CA ASN A 153 -21.29 27.60 3.28
C ASN A 153 -19.77 27.32 3.21
N LEU A 154 -19.25 26.61 4.21
CA LEU A 154 -17.84 26.21 4.29
C LEU A 154 -17.40 25.33 3.11
N ILE A 155 -18.25 24.38 2.69
CA ILE A 155 -17.99 23.58 1.49
C ILE A 155 -17.91 24.50 0.28
N GLY A 156 -18.88 25.41 0.11
CA GLY A 156 -18.95 26.35 -1.00
C GLY A 156 -17.72 27.26 -1.13
N GLU A 157 -17.25 27.80 -0.01
CA GLU A 157 -16.07 28.67 0.06
C GLU A 157 -14.76 27.95 -0.27
N HIS A 158 -14.68 26.64 0.05
CA HIS A 158 -13.44 25.87 0.01
C HIS A 158 -13.46 24.67 -0.95
N LEU A 159 -14.33 24.65 -1.97
CA LEU A 159 -14.50 23.52 -2.91
C LEU A 159 -13.19 22.98 -3.52
N GLY A 160 -12.22 23.86 -3.78
CA GLY A 160 -10.92 23.48 -4.36
C GLY A 160 -9.85 23.11 -3.34
N GLN A 161 -10.11 23.22 -2.04
CA GLN A 161 -9.12 23.04 -0.99
C GLN A 161 -9.28 21.68 -0.33
N ARG A 162 -8.51 20.71 -0.82
CA ARG A 162 -8.50 19.33 -0.29
C ARG A 162 -8.34 19.27 1.23
N THR A 163 -7.47 20.10 1.80
CA THR A 163 -7.18 20.16 3.24
C THR A 163 -8.38 20.60 4.08
N PHE A 164 -9.36 21.25 3.46
CA PHE A 164 -10.59 21.72 4.11
C PHE A 164 -11.78 20.78 3.84
N ILE A 165 -11.92 20.32 2.60
CA ILE A 165 -13.00 19.41 2.19
C ILE A 165 -12.94 18.05 2.90
N LEU A 166 -11.75 17.47 3.07
CA LEU A 166 -11.64 16.15 3.70
C LEU A 166 -12.16 16.13 5.16
N PRO A 167 -11.76 17.06 6.05
CA PRO A 167 -12.39 17.20 7.36
C PRO A 167 -13.90 17.47 7.32
N LEU A 168 -14.39 18.28 6.38
CA LEU A 168 -15.82 18.58 6.27
C LEU A 168 -16.63 17.31 5.97
N LEU A 169 -16.13 16.42 5.11
CA LEU A 169 -16.75 15.13 4.80
C LEU A 169 -16.79 14.15 5.99
N GLU A 170 -16.11 14.43 7.11
CA GLU A 170 -16.26 13.65 8.36
C GLU A 170 -17.50 14.07 9.15
N SER A 171 -18.07 15.24 8.85
CA SER A 171 -19.23 15.79 9.54
C SER A 171 -20.52 15.10 9.12
N ARG A 172 -21.32 14.67 10.10
CA ARG A 172 -22.67 14.13 9.86
C ARG A 172 -23.66 15.14 9.28
N PHE A 173 -23.31 16.43 9.28
CA PHE A 173 -24.18 17.52 8.84
C PHE A 173 -24.02 17.85 7.34
N VAL A 174 -23.15 17.14 6.61
CA VAL A 174 -23.04 17.31 5.16
C VAL A 174 -24.30 16.80 4.48
N THR A 175 -24.88 17.61 3.60
CA THR A 175 -26.11 17.22 2.89
C THR A 175 -25.84 16.24 1.74
N PRO A 176 -26.83 15.43 1.34
CA PRO A 176 -26.71 14.56 0.17
C PRO A 176 -26.40 15.33 -1.12
N ALA A 177 -26.88 16.58 -1.26
CA ALA A 177 -26.60 17.44 -2.40
C ALA A 177 -25.12 17.85 -2.47
N SER A 178 -24.54 18.24 -1.33
CA SER A 178 -23.10 18.54 -1.25
C SER A 178 -22.25 17.30 -1.47
N VAL A 179 -22.65 16.13 -0.96
CA VAL A 179 -21.96 14.86 -1.26
C VAL A 179 -21.98 14.55 -2.77
N ASP A 180 -23.12 14.69 -3.44
CA ASP A 180 -23.20 14.47 -4.90
C ASP A 180 -22.30 15.44 -5.67
N ARG A 181 -22.26 16.70 -5.25
CA ARG A 181 -21.35 17.71 -5.83
C ARG A 181 -19.89 17.31 -5.65
N LEU A 182 -19.48 16.91 -4.44
CA LEU A 182 -18.11 16.50 -4.12
C LEU A 182 -17.72 15.18 -4.78
N ALA A 183 -18.68 14.28 -5.02
CA ALA A 183 -18.45 13.05 -5.78
C ALA A 183 -18.03 13.30 -7.24
N ASN A 184 -18.34 14.49 -7.78
CA ASN A 184 -17.93 14.94 -9.11
C ASN A 184 -16.61 15.72 -9.13
N SER A 185 -15.86 15.75 -8.01
CA SER A 185 -14.56 16.40 -7.97
C SER A 185 -13.54 15.68 -8.87
N ASP A 186 -12.69 16.46 -9.55
CA ASP A 186 -11.51 15.92 -10.27
C ASP A 186 -10.49 15.30 -9.31
N ASP A 187 -10.51 15.69 -8.03
CA ASP A 187 -9.72 15.03 -7.01
C ASP A 187 -10.39 13.70 -6.61
N LEU A 188 -9.83 12.60 -7.11
CA LEU A 188 -10.29 11.23 -6.82
C LEU A 188 -10.34 10.91 -5.32
N GLY A 189 -9.51 11.54 -4.49
CA GLY A 189 -9.54 11.38 -3.04
C GLY A 189 -10.74 12.07 -2.38
N ILE A 190 -11.16 13.23 -2.90
CA ILE A 190 -12.41 13.89 -2.48
C ILE A 190 -13.59 13.07 -2.98
N ALA A 191 -13.61 12.70 -4.26
CA ALA A 191 -14.68 11.91 -4.85
C ALA A 191 -14.89 10.58 -4.10
N LEU A 192 -13.81 9.83 -3.84
CA LEU A 192 -13.90 8.57 -3.09
C LEU A 192 -14.40 8.78 -1.64
N SER A 193 -13.95 9.86 -0.98
CA SER A 193 -14.42 10.19 0.37
C SER A 193 -15.91 10.52 0.38
N ALA A 194 -16.39 11.28 -0.62
CA ALA A 194 -17.80 11.58 -0.81
C ALA A 194 -18.62 10.30 -1.07
N LEU A 195 -18.15 9.38 -1.92
CA LEU A 195 -18.83 8.11 -2.15
C LEU A 195 -18.96 7.23 -0.91
N ARG A 196 -18.00 7.31 0.02
CA ARG A 196 -18.02 6.55 1.29
C ARG A 196 -18.88 7.22 2.37
N HIS A 197 -19.31 8.45 2.16
CA HIS A 197 -20.08 9.19 3.14
C HIS A 197 -21.49 8.59 3.29
N PRO A 198 -22.01 8.37 4.51
CA PRO A 198 -23.32 7.74 4.72
C PRO A 198 -24.50 8.44 4.03
N ALA A 199 -24.39 9.76 3.84
CA ALA A 199 -25.40 10.56 3.14
C ALA A 199 -25.28 10.52 1.60
N CYS A 200 -24.36 9.71 1.03
CA CYS A 200 -24.21 9.56 -0.41
C CYS A 200 -25.49 8.97 -1.03
N PRO A 201 -26.12 9.69 -1.98
CA PRO A 201 -27.33 9.20 -2.64
C PRO A 201 -27.07 7.94 -3.48
N SER A 202 -28.09 7.07 -3.53
CA SER A 202 -28.08 5.89 -4.42
C SER A 202 -27.91 6.27 -5.89
N ALA A 203 -28.52 7.38 -6.32
CA ALA A 203 -28.39 7.93 -7.67
C ALA A 203 -26.93 8.32 -8.01
N THR A 204 -26.20 8.91 -7.05
CA THR A 204 -24.78 9.26 -7.20
C THR A 204 -23.93 8.01 -7.39
N LEU A 205 -24.14 6.98 -6.57
CA LEU A 205 -23.43 5.70 -6.68
C LEU A 205 -23.67 5.03 -8.04
N ALA A 206 -24.93 4.98 -8.49
CA ALA A 206 -25.29 4.43 -9.80
C ALA A 206 -24.67 5.22 -10.94
N ARG A 207 -24.69 6.56 -10.87
CA ARG A 207 -24.10 7.43 -11.88
C ARG A 207 -22.59 7.22 -11.97
N ILE A 208 -21.87 7.22 -10.84
CA ILE A 208 -20.42 7.00 -10.79
C ILE A 208 -20.05 5.63 -11.35
N TYR A 209 -20.79 4.58 -10.99
CA TYR A 209 -20.59 3.24 -11.53
C TYR A 209 -20.73 3.20 -13.06
N ARG A 210 -21.80 3.80 -13.60
CA ARG A 210 -22.15 3.75 -15.03
C ARG A 210 -21.28 4.65 -15.91
N MET A 211 -20.60 5.65 -15.35
CA MET A 211 -19.67 6.48 -16.13
C MET A 211 -18.42 5.72 -16.60
N HIS A 212 -18.06 4.62 -15.94
CA HIS A 212 -16.89 3.78 -16.28
C HIS A 212 -15.56 4.53 -16.42
N SER A 213 -15.44 5.73 -15.85
CA SER A 213 -14.25 6.58 -15.89
C SER A 213 -13.40 6.50 -14.63
N TYR A 214 -13.95 5.96 -13.54
CA TYR A 214 -13.29 5.90 -12.25
C TYR A 214 -12.45 4.62 -12.10
N PRO A 215 -11.30 4.68 -11.40
CA PRO A 215 -10.49 3.50 -11.15
C PRO A 215 -11.25 2.43 -10.36
N ASP A 216 -10.88 1.17 -10.59
CA ASP A 216 -11.59 0.02 -10.01
C ASP A 216 -11.72 0.07 -8.48
N TYR A 217 -10.79 0.71 -7.75
CA TYR A 217 -10.87 0.77 -6.28
C TYR A 217 -12.11 1.52 -5.77
N PHE A 218 -12.82 2.27 -6.62
CA PHE A 218 -14.14 2.83 -6.33
C PHE A 218 -15.20 1.72 -6.17
N PHE A 219 -15.05 0.58 -6.84
CA PHE A 219 -16.01 -0.52 -6.76
C PHE A 219 -16.08 -1.12 -5.37
N GLN A 220 -15.00 -1.13 -4.59
CA GLN A 220 -15.06 -1.58 -3.20
C GLN A 220 -15.95 -0.66 -2.37
N ALA A 221 -15.87 0.66 -2.58
CA ALA A 221 -16.73 1.63 -1.89
C ALA A 221 -18.20 1.39 -2.28
N ILE A 222 -18.49 1.31 -3.59
CA ILE A 222 -19.84 1.05 -4.11
C ILE A 222 -20.39 -0.29 -3.59
N ALA A 223 -19.63 -1.38 -3.67
CA ALA A 223 -20.05 -2.70 -3.20
C ALA A 223 -20.37 -2.71 -1.69
N SER A 224 -19.67 -1.90 -0.89
CA SER A 224 -19.86 -1.84 0.57
C SER A 224 -20.92 -0.83 1.04
N HIS A 225 -21.37 0.06 0.16
CA HIS A 225 -22.21 1.19 0.56
C HIS A 225 -23.67 0.76 0.71
N PRO A 226 -24.34 1.06 1.86
CA PRO A 226 -25.69 0.58 2.13
C PRO A 226 -26.75 1.14 1.18
N ASN A 227 -26.51 2.32 0.59
CA ASN A 227 -27.41 2.95 -0.38
C ASN A 227 -27.18 2.48 -1.83
N THR A 228 -26.25 1.55 -2.08
CA THR A 228 -26.01 1.09 -3.46
C THR A 228 -27.22 0.34 -3.98
N PRO A 229 -27.76 0.72 -5.16
CA PRO A 229 -28.89 0.02 -5.74
C PRO A 229 -28.60 -1.47 -5.99
N PRO A 230 -29.58 -2.38 -5.74
CA PRO A 230 -29.38 -3.81 -5.95
C PRO A 230 -28.97 -4.19 -7.37
N ASP A 231 -29.49 -3.52 -8.41
CA ASP A 231 -29.11 -3.74 -9.80
C ASP A 231 -27.62 -3.47 -10.03
N ILE A 232 -27.09 -2.39 -9.45
CA ILE A 232 -25.67 -2.06 -9.51
C ILE A 232 -24.81 -3.11 -8.79
N LEU A 233 -25.30 -3.67 -7.68
CA LEU A 233 -24.60 -4.75 -6.98
C LEU A 233 -24.57 -6.04 -7.81
N VAL A 234 -25.65 -6.38 -8.49
CA VAL A 234 -25.68 -7.52 -9.45
C VAL A 234 -24.69 -7.29 -10.56
N ASP A 235 -24.77 -6.14 -11.24
CA ASP A 235 -23.89 -5.82 -12.37
C ASP A 235 -22.42 -5.85 -11.93
N LEU A 236 -22.10 -5.24 -10.79
CA LEU A 236 -20.73 -5.23 -10.27
C LEU A 236 -20.23 -6.62 -9.89
N TYR A 237 -21.07 -7.47 -9.29
CA TYR A 237 -20.69 -8.84 -8.91
C TYR A 237 -20.43 -9.74 -10.13
N ARG A 238 -21.14 -9.52 -11.23
CA ARG A 238 -20.99 -10.31 -12.47
C ARG A 238 -19.81 -9.88 -13.34
N ARG A 239 -19.16 -8.75 -13.03
CA ARG A 239 -17.96 -8.30 -13.77
C ARG A 239 -16.75 -9.18 -13.47
N PRO A 240 -15.79 -9.26 -14.40
CA PRO A 240 -14.50 -9.90 -14.14
C PRO A 240 -13.85 -9.31 -12.88
N VAL A 241 -13.35 -10.18 -12.01
CA VAL A 241 -12.74 -9.77 -10.75
C VAL A 241 -11.46 -8.99 -11.03
N THR A 242 -11.48 -7.69 -10.75
CA THR A 242 -10.27 -6.84 -10.82
C THR A 242 -9.71 -6.51 -9.44
N ILE A 243 -10.48 -6.73 -8.37
CA ILE A 243 -10.10 -6.46 -6.99
C ILE A 243 -10.39 -7.68 -6.13
N MET A 244 -9.35 -8.12 -5.40
CA MET A 244 -9.47 -9.20 -4.43
C MET A 244 -10.31 -8.77 -3.22
N GLY A 245 -11.17 -9.68 -2.74
CA GLY A 245 -11.93 -9.50 -1.50
C GLY A 245 -13.20 -8.67 -1.63
N LEU A 246 -13.70 -8.42 -2.85
CA LEU A 246 -15.01 -7.77 -3.06
C LEU A 246 -16.17 -8.53 -2.41
N ASP A 247 -16.08 -9.85 -2.30
CA ASP A 247 -17.06 -10.69 -1.59
C ASP A 247 -17.30 -10.23 -0.15
N ARG A 248 -16.28 -9.68 0.52
CA ARG A 248 -16.41 -9.12 1.87
C ARG A 248 -17.33 -7.89 1.89
N SER A 249 -17.24 -7.06 0.86
CA SER A 249 -18.08 -5.88 0.70
C SER A 249 -19.53 -6.28 0.42
N PHE A 250 -19.75 -7.20 -0.51
CA PHE A 250 -21.09 -7.71 -0.83
C PHE A 250 -21.72 -8.44 0.36
N ALA A 251 -20.97 -9.31 1.03
CA ALA A 251 -21.45 -10.08 2.18
C ALA A 251 -21.89 -9.20 3.35
N ARG A 252 -21.28 -8.02 3.54
CA ARG A 252 -21.67 -7.07 4.60
C ARG A 252 -22.79 -6.11 4.17
N ASN A 253 -22.94 -5.84 2.88
CA ASN A 253 -23.85 -4.81 2.42
C ASN A 253 -25.32 -5.23 2.59
N PRO A 254 -26.15 -4.44 3.31
CA PRO A 254 -27.56 -4.75 3.53
C PRO A 254 -28.41 -4.69 2.26
N ALA A 255 -27.95 -4.03 1.20
CA ALA A 255 -28.66 -3.96 -0.07
C ALA A 255 -28.42 -5.20 -0.95
N THR A 256 -27.37 -5.99 -0.68
CA THR A 256 -26.99 -7.14 -1.51
C THR A 256 -28.13 -8.12 -1.72
N PRO A 257 -28.47 -8.45 -2.98
CA PRO A 257 -29.43 -9.50 -3.31
C PRO A 257 -29.09 -10.86 -2.70
N ARG A 258 -30.14 -11.61 -2.33
CA ARG A 258 -30.01 -12.91 -1.66
C ARG A 258 -29.27 -13.95 -2.51
N ASP A 259 -29.52 -13.97 -3.81
CA ASP A 259 -28.87 -14.87 -4.78
C ASP A 259 -27.35 -14.67 -4.78
N ILE A 260 -26.87 -13.42 -4.71
CA ILE A 260 -25.44 -13.12 -4.57
C ILE A 260 -24.92 -13.62 -3.22
N LEU A 261 -25.64 -13.41 -2.12
CA LEU A 261 -25.23 -13.92 -0.80
C LEU A 261 -25.11 -15.45 -0.78
N LEU A 262 -26.03 -16.15 -1.45
CA LEU A 262 -25.99 -17.60 -1.61
C LEU A 262 -24.79 -18.05 -2.44
N GLU A 263 -24.52 -17.39 -3.57
CA GLU A 263 -23.37 -17.70 -4.42
C GLU A 263 -22.06 -17.51 -3.66
N ILE A 264 -21.90 -16.39 -2.96
CA ILE A 264 -20.76 -16.13 -2.07
C ILE A 264 -20.65 -17.24 -1.01
N ALA A 265 -21.73 -17.63 -0.34
CA ALA A 265 -21.70 -18.71 0.65
C ALA A 265 -21.23 -20.03 0.02
N THR A 266 -21.65 -20.34 -1.20
CA THR A 266 -21.28 -21.60 -1.87
C THR A 266 -19.83 -21.62 -2.37
N ALA A 267 -19.28 -20.48 -2.75
CA ALA A 267 -17.94 -20.38 -3.36
C ALA A 267 -16.83 -20.00 -2.38
N THR A 268 -17.16 -19.25 -1.31
CA THR A 268 -16.16 -18.66 -0.42
C THR A 268 -15.32 -19.71 0.31
N LYS A 269 -14.05 -19.35 0.51
CA LYS A 269 -13.07 -20.06 1.34
C LYS A 269 -12.48 -19.17 2.43
N GLU A 270 -13.07 -17.99 2.66
CA GLU A 270 -12.55 -17.00 3.61
C GLU A 270 -13.43 -16.95 4.86
N SER A 271 -12.84 -17.16 6.04
CA SER A 271 -13.57 -17.15 7.31
C SER A 271 -14.21 -15.79 7.58
N PHE A 272 -13.55 -14.69 7.17
CA PHE A 272 -14.10 -13.35 7.34
C PHE A 272 -15.37 -13.12 6.50
N VAL A 273 -15.44 -13.67 5.29
CA VAL A 273 -16.65 -13.57 4.45
C VAL A 273 -17.82 -14.29 5.12
N VAL A 274 -17.58 -15.48 5.69
CA VAL A 274 -18.57 -16.22 6.49
C VAL A 274 -19.11 -15.38 7.65
N GLN A 275 -18.22 -14.70 8.40
CA GLN A 275 -18.64 -13.80 9.47
C GLN A 275 -19.55 -12.67 8.97
N GLN A 276 -19.23 -12.05 7.83
CA GLN A 276 -20.05 -10.99 7.24
C GLN A 276 -21.43 -11.51 6.80
N LEU A 277 -21.49 -12.69 6.18
CA LEU A 277 -22.76 -13.31 5.77
C LEU A 277 -23.68 -13.56 6.98
N LEU A 278 -23.13 -14.02 8.11
CA LEU A 278 -23.87 -14.26 9.36
C LEU A 278 -24.36 -12.98 10.05
N GLN A 279 -23.73 -11.84 9.74
CA GLN A 279 -24.09 -10.51 10.25
C GLN A 279 -24.98 -9.73 9.27
N ASN A 280 -25.19 -10.22 8.05
CA ASN A 280 -25.92 -9.46 7.04
C ASN A 280 -27.40 -9.29 7.45
N PRO A 281 -27.96 -8.06 7.42
CA PRO A 281 -29.36 -7.83 7.75
C PRO A 281 -30.38 -8.56 6.87
N LYS A 282 -29.99 -8.94 5.63
CA LYS A 282 -30.79 -9.76 4.71
C LYS A 282 -30.55 -11.26 4.86
N PHE A 283 -29.84 -11.69 5.91
CA PHE A 283 -29.70 -13.11 6.21
C PHE A 283 -31.08 -13.77 6.36
N ASP A 284 -31.22 -14.96 5.78
CA ASP A 284 -32.37 -15.83 5.99
C ASP A 284 -31.92 -17.24 6.38
N CYS A 285 -32.83 -18.01 7.00
CA CYS A 285 -32.51 -19.34 7.52
C CYS A 285 -32.16 -20.37 6.42
N THR A 286 -32.47 -20.09 5.16
CA THR A 286 -32.11 -20.99 4.06
C THR A 286 -30.64 -20.84 3.65
N LEU A 287 -30.00 -19.72 3.99
CA LEU A 287 -28.55 -19.53 3.84
C LEU A 287 -27.74 -20.25 4.92
N LEU A 288 -28.37 -20.73 5.99
CA LEU A 288 -27.69 -21.33 7.13
C LEU A 288 -26.84 -22.54 6.72
N ALA A 289 -27.42 -23.53 6.04
CA ALA A 289 -26.69 -24.72 5.59
C ALA A 289 -25.56 -24.40 4.59
N PRO A 290 -25.76 -23.56 3.55
CA PRO A 290 -24.66 -23.09 2.70
C PRO A 290 -23.51 -22.42 3.47
N ILE A 291 -23.83 -21.57 4.45
CA ILE A 291 -22.82 -20.84 5.26
C ILE A 291 -22.07 -21.80 6.20
N GLU A 292 -22.74 -22.80 6.77
CA GLU A 292 -22.09 -23.84 7.57
C GLU A 292 -21.10 -24.66 6.73
N ALA A 293 -21.53 -25.06 5.52
CA ALA A 293 -20.64 -25.74 4.59
C ALA A 293 -19.48 -24.83 4.17
N ALA A 294 -19.72 -23.52 4.02
CA ALA A 294 -18.70 -22.52 3.76
C ALA A 294 -17.67 -22.48 4.89
N LEU A 295 -18.11 -22.40 6.15
CA LEU A 295 -17.25 -22.37 7.33
C LEU A 295 -16.26 -23.55 7.33
N GLN A 296 -16.75 -24.76 7.04
CA GLN A 296 -15.91 -25.96 6.97
C GLN A 296 -14.85 -25.93 5.86
N ARG A 297 -15.10 -25.19 4.77
CA ARG A 297 -14.13 -25.00 3.66
C ARG A 297 -13.10 -23.92 3.93
N THR A 298 -13.33 -23.06 4.92
CA THR A 298 -12.46 -21.91 5.18
C THR A 298 -11.13 -22.31 5.80
N GLU A 299 -10.19 -21.37 5.82
CA GLU A 299 -8.92 -21.47 6.52
C GLU A 299 -9.07 -21.59 8.06
N ARG A 300 -10.25 -21.28 8.62
CA ARG A 300 -10.56 -21.33 10.06
C ARG A 300 -11.93 -21.96 10.32
N PRO A 301 -12.07 -23.29 10.16
CA PRO A 301 -13.35 -23.97 10.36
C PRO A 301 -13.84 -23.96 11.82
N THR A 302 -12.92 -23.77 12.77
CA THR A 302 -13.23 -23.68 14.21
C THR A 302 -13.30 -22.24 14.71
N ASP A 303 -13.62 -21.28 13.84
CA ASP A 303 -13.79 -19.87 14.22
C ASP A 303 -14.90 -19.73 15.28
N SER A 304 -14.51 -19.32 16.49
CA SER A 304 -15.40 -19.28 17.64
C SER A 304 -16.56 -18.32 17.45
N TYR A 305 -16.34 -17.20 16.76
CA TYR A 305 -17.38 -16.24 16.44
C TYR A 305 -18.45 -16.87 15.53
N SER A 306 -18.04 -17.42 14.39
CA SER A 306 -18.96 -18.03 13.43
C SER A 306 -19.72 -19.21 14.02
N LEU A 307 -19.03 -20.09 14.76
CA LEU A 307 -19.66 -21.23 15.44
C LEU A 307 -20.69 -20.78 16.48
N SER A 308 -20.36 -19.78 17.30
CA SER A 308 -21.29 -19.24 18.31
C SER A 308 -22.52 -18.62 17.67
N ARG A 309 -22.33 -17.84 16.60
CA ARG A 309 -23.44 -17.19 15.88
C ARG A 309 -24.33 -18.22 15.17
N LEU A 310 -23.75 -19.26 14.57
CA LEU A 310 -24.52 -20.36 13.99
C LEU A 310 -25.33 -21.12 15.04
N ALA A 311 -24.75 -21.40 16.21
CA ALA A 311 -25.45 -22.04 17.31
C ALA A 311 -26.63 -21.19 17.82
N GLU A 312 -26.43 -19.88 17.96
CA GLU A 312 -27.49 -18.92 18.31
C GLU A 312 -28.62 -18.92 17.28
N LEU A 313 -28.30 -18.87 15.99
CA LEU A 313 -29.29 -18.86 14.90
C LEU A 313 -30.10 -20.17 14.87
N ARG A 314 -29.45 -21.33 15.07
CA ARG A 314 -30.12 -22.64 15.18
C ARG A 314 -30.99 -22.76 16.43
N GLY A 315 -30.52 -22.25 17.56
CA GLY A 315 -31.25 -22.30 18.83
C GLY A 315 -32.42 -21.31 18.90
N GLY A 316 -32.42 -20.29 18.05
CA GLY A 316 -33.45 -19.26 18.00
C GLY A 316 -34.20 -19.22 16.66
N PRO A 317 -33.96 -18.19 15.81
CA PRO A 317 -34.81 -17.84 14.68
C PRO A 317 -34.90 -18.90 13.58
N CYS A 318 -33.86 -19.74 13.43
CA CYS A 318 -33.79 -20.77 12.40
C CYS A 318 -33.96 -22.20 12.95
N GLY A 319 -34.33 -22.33 14.23
CA GLY A 319 -34.63 -23.62 14.83
C GLY A 319 -35.86 -24.26 14.21
N ILE A 320 -35.80 -25.58 14.00
CA ILE A 320 -36.96 -26.36 13.59
C ILE A 320 -37.96 -26.33 14.75
N ARG A 321 -39.05 -25.57 14.64
CA ARG A 321 -40.19 -25.71 15.54
C ARG A 321 -40.89 -27.03 15.22
N THR A 322 -40.55 -28.08 15.95
CA THR A 322 -41.37 -29.30 15.99
C THR A 322 -42.67 -28.96 16.72
N HIS A 323 -43.75 -28.74 15.97
CA HIS A 323 -45.11 -28.80 16.49
C HIS A 323 -45.65 -30.21 16.34
#